data_AF-A0A9K3NJL9-F1
#
_entry.id   AF-A0A9K3NJL9-F1
#
_cell.length_a   1.000
_cell.length_b   1.000
_cell.length_c   1.000
_cell.angle_alpha   90.00
_cell.angle_beta   90.00
_cell.angle_gamma   90.00
#
_symmetry.space_group_name_H-M   'P 1'
#
loop_
_entity.id
_entity.type
_entity.pdbx_description
1 polymer ?
#
loop_
_entity_poly.entity_id
_entity_poly.type
_entity_poly.pdbx_seq_one_letter_code
_entity_poly.pdbx_strand_id
1 'polypeptide(L)'
;MMATKAIERYSSDPDYKFLHDRVSALFAELLRSDIKFLANGESQKISLAAKWCPSLDSSFDRSTLLCESIAKKVFPREEFTEYNGVEEAHYAYRVRDRLRKQVLVPLRKALELPEVYIGQNQWHLIPYNRVASVAMKNYKEKFLKHDTLRFEEYLNNVKSGKAKIAAGALLPHEIISCLEDEDGGQVAELQWNRMVEDMLKKGKLNNCLAICDVSGSMCGIPMEVCVALGVLVSELSEDPWKGKVITFSENPMLETVQGDDLRSKIEFVKTMDWGMNTDFQKVFDLILEVASSGRLSEDEMVKRVFVFSDMEFDQASVNPWETDYQVIKRKFIEKGYGGAMPEMVFWNLRDSVATPVAGKENGVALVSGFSKNLMTLFMEDGGQLNPESVMDSAISGEEYKKLVVVD
;
A
#
# COMPACT_ATOMS: atom_id res chain seq x y z
N MET A 1 -13.61 -5.17 30.27
CA MET A 1 -13.69 -6.34 29.36
C MET A 1 -12.38 -6.54 28.61
N MET A 2 -11.87 -5.58 27.82
CA MET A 2 -10.59 -5.75 27.10
C MET A 2 -9.34 -5.74 28.01
N ALA A 3 -9.21 -4.79 28.94
CA ALA A 3 -8.07 -4.73 29.87
C ALA A 3 -7.98 -5.98 30.76
N THR A 4 -9.12 -6.51 31.21
CA THR A 4 -9.20 -7.75 32.00
C THR A 4 -8.63 -8.93 31.22
N LYS A 5 -9.01 -9.06 29.93
CA LYS A 5 -8.49 -10.09 29.03
C LYS A 5 -6.98 -9.98 28.84
N ALA A 6 -6.44 -8.76 28.74
CA ALA A 6 -5.00 -8.55 28.62
C ALA A 6 -4.24 -9.00 29.88
N ILE A 7 -4.75 -8.67 31.07
CA ILE A 7 -4.17 -9.09 32.36
C ILE A 7 -4.22 -10.61 32.53
N GLU A 8 -5.37 -11.22 32.21
CA GLU A 8 -5.54 -12.68 32.24
C GLU A 8 -4.53 -13.36 31.32
N ARG A 9 -4.43 -12.92 30.06
CA ARG A 9 -3.45 -13.48 29.11
C ARG A 9 -2.02 -13.26 29.58
N TYR A 10 -1.67 -12.07 30.07
CA TYR A 10 -0.33 -11.82 30.61
C TYR A 10 0.04 -12.77 31.75
N SER A 11 -0.95 -13.22 32.52
CA SER A 11 -0.74 -14.13 33.65
C SER A 11 -0.74 -15.61 33.26
N SER A 12 -1.48 -16.00 32.21
CA SER A 12 -1.73 -17.41 31.86
C SER A 12 -1.03 -17.90 30.58
N ASP A 13 -0.63 -16.99 29.68
CA ASP A 13 -0.07 -17.26 28.35
C ASP A 13 1.40 -16.78 28.32
N PRO A 14 2.38 -17.71 28.44
CA PRO A 14 3.81 -17.37 28.46
C PRO A 14 4.29 -16.65 27.21
N ASP A 15 3.76 -16.99 26.04
CA ASP A 15 4.16 -16.42 24.76
C ASP A 15 3.65 -14.98 24.65
N TYR A 16 2.40 -14.75 25.04
CA TYR A 16 1.86 -13.39 25.13
C TYR A 16 2.66 -12.53 26.11
N LYS A 17 3.01 -13.08 27.27
CA LYS A 17 3.84 -12.38 28.27
C LYS A 17 5.21 -12.01 27.71
N PHE A 18 5.90 -12.97 27.09
CA PHE A 18 7.21 -12.74 26.49
C PHE A 18 7.14 -11.66 25.40
N LEU A 19 6.17 -11.76 24.48
CA LEU A 19 5.97 -10.77 23.43
C LEU A 19 5.70 -9.37 24.00
N HIS A 20 4.80 -9.28 24.99
CA HIS A 20 4.46 -8.02 25.67
C HIS A 20 5.69 -7.37 26.31
N ASP A 21 6.50 -8.17 27.03
CA ASP A 21 7.71 -7.70 27.70
C ASP A 21 8.77 -7.23 26.69
N ARG A 22 8.94 -7.96 25.58
CA ARG A 22 9.89 -7.62 24.51
C ARG A 22 9.49 -6.35 23.76
N VAL A 23 8.21 -6.22 23.40
CA VAL A 23 7.67 -5.00 22.77
C VAL A 23 7.86 -3.80 23.69
N SER A 24 7.52 -3.94 24.97
CA SER A 24 7.67 -2.87 25.95
C SER A 24 9.12 -2.46 26.16
N ALA A 25 10.05 -3.42 26.18
CA ALA A 25 11.48 -3.16 26.30
C ALA A 25 12.03 -2.41 25.07
N LEU A 26 11.67 -2.86 23.86
CA LEU A 26 12.08 -2.20 22.62
C LEU A 26 11.64 -0.74 22.59
N PHE A 27 10.37 -0.45 22.91
CA PHE A 27 9.89 0.93 23.01
C PHE A 27 10.68 1.73 24.06
N ALA A 28 10.94 1.16 25.23
CA ALA A 28 11.67 1.86 26.28
C ALA A 28 13.11 2.21 25.86
N GLU A 29 13.83 1.28 25.22
CA GLU A 29 15.19 1.49 24.71
C GLU A 29 15.24 2.58 23.62
N LEU A 30 14.31 2.52 22.66
CA LEU A 30 14.21 3.51 21.58
C LEU A 30 13.86 4.90 22.15
N LEU A 31 12.86 5.01 23.02
CA LEU A 31 12.45 6.28 23.61
C LEU A 31 13.53 6.91 24.49
N ARG A 32 14.28 6.09 25.25
CA ARG A 32 15.44 6.56 26.02
C ARG A 32 16.54 7.11 25.11
N SER A 33 16.80 6.45 23.98
CA SER A 33 17.78 6.89 22.99
C SER A 33 17.33 8.17 22.28
N ASP A 34 16.08 8.22 21.87
CA ASP A 34 15.47 9.37 21.21
C ASP A 34 15.52 10.64 22.08
N ILE A 35 15.29 10.51 23.39
CA ILE A 35 15.42 11.65 24.32
C ILE A 35 16.87 12.14 24.43
N LYS A 36 17.85 11.23 24.40
CA LYS A 36 19.27 11.64 24.36
C LYS A 36 19.60 12.36 23.06
N PHE A 37 19.12 11.85 21.92
CA PHE A 37 19.30 12.53 20.63
C PHE A 37 18.64 13.91 20.63
N LEU A 38 17.43 14.03 21.18
CA LEU A 38 16.76 15.31 21.32
C LEU A 38 17.56 16.30 22.20
N ALA A 39 18.07 15.84 23.34
CA ALA A 39 18.89 16.67 24.24
C ALA A 39 20.20 17.14 23.58
N ASN A 40 20.78 16.33 22.68
CA ASN A 40 21.99 16.65 21.93
C ASN A 40 21.72 17.46 20.64
N GLY A 41 20.46 17.79 20.33
CA GLY A 41 20.09 18.49 19.09
C GLY A 41 20.14 17.62 17.83
N GLU A 42 20.29 16.30 17.97
CA GLU A 42 20.39 15.34 16.86
C GLU A 42 19.00 14.89 16.37
N SER A 43 18.15 15.84 15.99
CA SER A 43 16.74 15.58 15.64
C SER A 43 16.54 14.58 14.50
N GLN A 44 17.51 14.46 13.59
CA GLN A 44 17.49 13.51 12.47
C GLN A 44 17.67 12.05 12.89
N LYS A 45 18.20 11.80 14.10
CA LYS A 45 18.37 10.44 14.65
C LYS A 45 17.18 9.96 15.47
N ILE A 46 16.21 10.84 15.74
CA ILE A 46 15.01 10.50 16.50
C ILE A 46 14.17 9.52 15.71
N SER A 47 13.89 8.36 16.31
CA SER A 47 13.07 7.31 15.71
C SER A 47 11.59 7.66 15.71
N LEU A 48 10.77 6.85 15.03
CA LEU A 48 9.31 6.94 15.09
C LEU A 48 8.69 6.28 16.33
N ALA A 49 9.48 5.82 17.30
CA ALA A 49 8.98 5.15 18.50
C ALA A 49 7.97 6.01 19.26
N ALA A 50 8.21 7.32 19.41
CA ALA A 50 7.27 8.23 20.07
C ALA A 50 5.94 8.41 19.33
N LYS A 51 5.94 8.27 17.99
CA LYS A 51 4.73 8.31 17.17
C LYS A 51 3.87 7.08 17.42
N TRP A 52 4.47 5.90 17.45
CA TRP A 52 3.77 4.62 17.57
C TRP A 52 3.53 4.16 19.02
N CYS A 53 4.23 4.75 20.00
CA CYS A 53 3.98 4.46 21.41
C CYS A 53 2.52 4.77 21.77
N PRO A 54 1.78 3.81 22.36
CA PRO A 54 0.41 4.02 22.78
C PRO A 54 0.30 5.22 23.71
N SER A 55 -0.64 6.12 23.43
CA SER A 55 -0.98 7.18 24.37
C SER A 55 -1.83 6.59 25.51
N LEU A 56 -1.70 7.14 26.71
CA LEU A 56 -2.53 6.76 27.85
C LEU A 56 -4.02 6.80 27.47
N ASP A 57 -4.75 5.76 27.85
CA ASP A 57 -6.19 5.60 27.59
C ASP A 57 -6.60 5.51 26.11
N SER A 58 -5.64 5.42 25.19
CA SER A 58 -5.92 5.13 23.78
C SER A 58 -6.53 3.74 23.61
N SER A 59 -7.20 3.48 22.47
CA SER A 59 -7.78 2.17 22.17
C SER A 59 -6.75 1.03 22.31
N PHE A 60 -5.53 1.24 21.82
CA PHE A 60 -4.42 0.30 21.94
C PHE A 60 -3.97 0.09 23.40
N ASP A 61 -3.90 1.16 24.20
CA ASP A 61 -3.51 1.04 25.60
C ASP A 61 -4.60 0.31 26.41
N ARG A 62 -5.88 0.59 26.15
CA ARG A 62 -6.99 -0.10 26.82
C ARG A 62 -7.05 -1.60 26.52
N SER A 63 -6.51 -2.03 25.38
CA SER A 63 -6.50 -3.44 24.96
C SER A 63 -5.20 -4.18 25.31
N THR A 64 -4.09 -3.48 25.53
CA THR A 64 -2.76 -4.10 25.73
C THR A 64 -2.07 -3.72 27.03
N LEU A 65 -2.44 -2.60 27.64
CA LEU A 65 -1.80 -1.98 28.81
C LEU A 65 -0.30 -1.72 28.63
N LEU A 66 0.17 -1.62 27.37
CA LEU A 66 1.58 -1.41 27.05
C LEU A 66 2.11 -0.07 27.57
N CYS A 67 1.29 0.98 27.68
CA CYS A 67 1.76 2.29 28.14
C CYS A 67 2.34 2.21 29.55
N GLU A 68 1.72 1.43 30.44
CA GLU A 68 2.24 1.24 31.80
C GLU A 68 3.57 0.49 31.80
N SER A 69 3.67 -0.61 31.05
CA SER A 69 4.89 -1.42 30.98
C SER A 69 6.06 -0.63 30.38
N ILE A 70 5.81 0.11 29.28
CA ILE A 70 6.79 1.01 28.67
C ILE A 70 7.22 2.08 29.67
N ALA A 71 6.27 2.75 30.35
CA ALA A 71 6.58 3.79 31.32
C ALA A 71 7.46 3.29 32.47
N LYS A 72 7.16 2.09 33.01
CA LYS A 72 7.94 1.46 34.07
C LYS A 72 9.35 1.08 33.61
N LYS A 73 9.54 0.66 32.35
CA LYS A 73 10.86 0.35 31.78
C LYS A 73 11.65 1.61 31.40
N VAL A 74 10.98 2.71 31.04
CA VAL A 74 11.63 4.00 30.80
C VAL A 74 12.08 4.64 32.11
N PHE A 75 11.28 4.50 33.19
CA PHE A 75 11.55 5.08 34.51
C PHE A 75 11.53 4.03 35.64
N PRO A 76 12.45 3.06 35.63
CA PRO A 76 12.50 1.95 36.58
C PRO A 76 12.80 2.43 38.00
N ARG A 77 12.22 1.79 39.01
CA ARG A 77 12.37 2.19 40.42
C ARG A 77 13.84 2.16 40.86
N GLU A 78 14.59 1.22 40.33
CA GLU A 78 16.00 0.97 40.62
C GLU A 78 16.89 2.14 40.23
N GLU A 79 16.51 2.91 39.19
CA GLU A 79 17.27 4.05 38.70
C GLU A 79 16.78 5.39 39.29
N PHE A 80 15.55 5.45 39.83
CA PHE A 80 14.88 6.69 40.23
C PHE A 80 14.44 6.66 41.71
N THR A 81 15.27 7.25 42.58
CA THR A 81 15.07 7.25 44.05
C THR A 81 13.76 7.91 44.51
N GLU A 82 13.15 8.77 43.70
CA GLU A 82 11.84 9.41 43.96
C GLU A 82 10.65 8.42 43.99
N TYR A 83 10.87 7.17 43.56
CA TYR A 83 9.88 6.09 43.60
C TYR A 83 10.11 5.08 44.74
N ASN A 84 11.14 5.28 45.57
CA ASN A 84 11.40 4.42 46.72
C ASN A 84 10.26 4.52 47.74
N GLY A 85 9.71 3.37 48.15
CA GLY A 85 8.59 3.30 49.09
C GLY A 85 7.24 3.80 48.56
N VAL A 86 7.15 4.14 47.27
CA VAL A 86 5.87 4.52 46.64
C VAL A 86 5.06 3.26 46.31
N GLU A 87 3.79 3.27 46.68
CA GLU A 87 2.84 2.21 46.36
C GLU A 87 2.74 1.97 44.83
N GLU A 88 2.55 0.71 44.41
CA GLU A 88 2.50 0.33 42.99
C GLU A 88 1.52 1.16 42.14
N ALA A 89 0.30 1.41 42.64
CA ALA A 89 -0.69 2.20 41.91
C ALA A 89 -0.22 3.65 41.69
N HIS A 90 0.37 4.26 42.72
CA HIS A 90 0.90 5.62 42.66
C HIS A 90 2.14 5.73 41.78
N TYR A 91 3.04 4.73 41.85
CA TYR A 91 4.20 4.64 40.97
C TYR A 91 3.77 4.54 39.50
N ALA A 92 2.87 3.60 39.17
CA ALA A 92 2.34 3.41 37.82
C ALA A 92 1.67 4.67 37.28
N TYR A 93 0.91 5.39 38.09
CA TYR A 93 0.33 6.68 37.70
C TYR A 93 1.41 7.72 37.38
N ARG A 94 2.41 7.89 38.26
CA ARG A 94 3.48 8.89 38.10
C ARG A 94 4.32 8.64 36.86
N VAL A 95 4.76 7.40 36.62
CA VAL A 95 5.61 7.09 35.45
C VAL A 95 4.84 7.25 34.14
N ARG A 96 3.54 6.92 34.09
CA ARG A 96 2.71 7.13 32.90
C ARG A 96 2.54 8.61 32.58
N ASP A 97 2.28 9.45 33.59
CA ASP A 97 2.21 10.91 33.39
C ASP A 97 3.58 11.48 32.96
N ARG A 98 4.67 10.99 33.56
CA ARG A 98 6.04 11.38 33.22
C ARG A 98 6.40 10.98 31.78
N LEU A 99 6.08 9.76 31.36
CA LEU A 99 6.27 9.28 29.99
C LEU A 99 5.56 10.22 28.99
N ARG A 100 4.31 10.56 29.26
CA ARG A 100 3.57 11.50 28.40
C ARG A 100 4.26 12.86 28.32
N LYS A 101 4.51 13.50 29.47
CA LYS A 101 4.95 14.91 29.52
C LYS A 101 6.42 15.11 29.17
N GLN A 102 7.29 14.24 29.65
CA GLN A 102 8.75 14.40 29.53
C GLN A 102 9.35 13.63 28.35
N VAL A 103 8.61 12.67 27.76
CA VAL A 103 9.12 11.85 26.65
C VAL A 103 8.28 12.05 25.40
N LEU A 104 7.01 11.66 25.43
CA LEU A 104 6.19 11.63 24.22
C LEU A 104 5.89 13.02 23.66
N VAL A 105 5.49 13.99 24.50
CA VAL A 105 5.21 15.37 24.06
C VAL A 105 6.43 16.03 23.37
N PRO A 106 7.63 16.08 23.99
CA PRO A 106 8.78 16.73 23.36
C PRO A 106 9.26 15.98 22.11
N LEU A 107 9.27 14.65 22.11
CA LEU A 107 9.64 13.87 20.92
C LEU A 107 8.64 14.05 19.77
N ARG A 108 7.33 14.01 20.03
CA ARG A 108 6.31 14.25 19.00
C ARG A 108 6.36 15.66 18.43
N LYS A 109 6.74 16.65 19.25
CA LYS A 109 7.00 18.02 18.80
C LYS A 109 8.25 18.09 17.91
N ALA A 110 9.33 17.42 18.28
CA ALA A 110 10.55 17.35 17.47
C ALA A 110 10.34 16.62 16.13
N LEU A 111 9.44 15.64 16.10
CA LEU A 111 9.00 14.94 14.89
C LEU A 111 8.03 15.76 14.02
N GLU A 112 7.58 16.93 14.49
CA GLU A 112 6.67 17.83 13.79
C GLU A 112 5.37 17.15 13.31
N LEU A 113 4.80 16.29 14.16
CA LEU A 113 3.57 15.57 13.84
C LEU A 113 2.36 16.52 13.74
N PRO A 114 1.50 16.39 12.72
CA PRO A 114 0.37 17.29 12.52
C PRO A 114 -0.58 17.33 13.73
N GLU A 115 -0.76 16.21 14.42
CA GLU A 115 -1.63 16.08 15.59
C GLU A 115 -1.22 16.99 16.75
N VAL A 116 0.07 17.32 16.88
CA VAL A 116 0.58 18.24 17.91
C VAL A 116 0.06 19.65 17.67
N TYR A 117 0.11 20.10 16.42
CA TYR A 117 -0.36 21.43 16.02
C TYR A 117 -1.88 21.51 16.00
N ILE A 118 -2.55 20.48 15.47
CA ILE A 118 -4.02 20.37 15.44
C ILE A 118 -4.58 20.43 16.86
N GLY A 119 -4.00 19.67 17.80
CA GLY A 119 -4.45 19.64 19.20
C GLY A 119 -4.29 20.98 19.93
N GLN A 120 -3.41 21.87 19.44
CA GLN A 120 -3.18 23.20 20.00
C GLN A 120 -3.84 24.32 19.18
N ASN A 121 -4.62 23.99 18.14
CA ASN A 121 -5.16 24.93 17.15
C ASN A 121 -4.08 25.82 16.48
N GLN A 122 -2.85 25.32 16.37
CA GLN A 122 -1.71 26.01 15.77
C GLN A 122 -1.55 25.65 14.28
N TRP A 123 -2.63 25.81 13.51
CA TRP A 123 -2.66 25.42 12.09
C TRP A 123 -1.56 26.10 11.25
N HIS A 124 -1.31 27.38 11.53
CA HIS A 124 -0.28 28.21 10.88
C HIS A 124 1.17 27.68 11.01
N LEU A 125 1.43 26.72 11.91
CA LEU A 125 2.75 26.11 12.10
C LEU A 125 2.89 24.74 11.43
N ILE A 126 1.82 24.18 10.85
CA ILE A 126 1.86 22.84 10.26
C ILE A 126 2.83 22.84 9.06
N PRO A 127 3.84 21.94 9.05
CA PRO A 127 4.75 21.79 7.93
C PRO A 127 4.20 20.77 6.93
N TYR A 128 3.35 21.21 5.99
CA TYR A 128 2.66 20.32 5.03
C TYR A 128 3.58 19.37 4.26
N ASN A 129 4.79 19.80 3.89
CA ASN A 129 5.81 18.96 3.23
C ASN A 129 6.24 17.72 4.03
N ARG A 130 6.03 17.72 5.35
CA ARG A 130 6.38 16.60 6.24
C ARG A 130 5.18 15.72 6.62
N VAL A 131 3.98 16.11 6.22
CA VAL A 131 2.77 15.36 6.54
C VAL A 131 2.78 14.06 5.73
N ALA A 132 2.71 12.93 6.45
CA ALA A 132 2.68 11.61 5.85
C ALA A 132 1.41 11.40 5.01
N SER A 133 1.45 10.50 4.03
CA SER A 133 0.36 10.30 3.06
C SER A 133 -0.99 9.98 3.70
N VAL A 134 -1.00 9.08 4.70
CA VAL A 134 -2.22 8.70 5.45
C VAL A 134 -2.72 9.85 6.32
N ALA A 135 -1.81 10.62 6.94
CA ALA A 135 -2.20 11.79 7.71
C ALA A 135 -2.78 12.89 6.81
N MET A 136 -2.25 13.05 5.60
CA MET A 136 -2.80 13.97 4.60
C MET A 136 -4.23 13.56 4.22
N LYS A 137 -4.46 12.29 3.91
CA LYS A 137 -5.80 11.73 3.64
C LYS A 137 -6.76 12.01 4.79
N ASN A 138 -6.34 11.75 6.03
CA ASN A 138 -7.22 11.86 7.21
C ASN A 138 -7.49 13.30 7.66
N TYR A 139 -6.61 14.26 7.34
CA TYR A 139 -6.69 15.61 7.88
C TYR A 139 -6.90 16.71 6.83
N LYS A 140 -6.92 16.40 5.53
CA LYS A 140 -7.10 17.38 4.45
C LYS A 140 -8.34 18.26 4.61
N GLU A 141 -9.48 17.71 5.02
CA GLU A 141 -10.70 18.48 5.30
C GLU A 141 -10.48 19.52 6.42
N LYS A 142 -9.76 19.12 7.46
CA LYS A 142 -9.42 20.02 8.57
C LYS A 142 -8.45 21.10 8.12
N PHE A 143 -7.49 20.76 7.26
CA PHE A 143 -6.56 21.73 6.68
C PHE A 143 -7.30 22.75 5.82
N LEU A 144 -8.21 22.31 4.96
CA LEU A 144 -9.06 23.19 4.17
C LEU A 144 -9.94 24.09 5.04
N LYS A 145 -10.51 23.54 6.13
CA LYS A 145 -11.38 24.30 7.02
C LYS A 145 -10.65 25.35 7.86
N HIS A 146 -9.44 25.06 8.31
CA HIS A 146 -8.74 25.88 9.32
C HIS A 146 -7.53 26.65 8.79
N ASP A 147 -6.97 26.28 7.64
CA ASP A 147 -5.80 26.93 7.04
C ASP A 147 -5.85 26.89 5.50
N THR A 148 -7.01 27.24 4.95
CA THR A 148 -7.35 27.14 3.51
C THR A 148 -6.26 27.73 2.61
N LEU A 149 -5.86 28.98 2.88
CA LEU A 149 -4.94 29.72 2.02
C LEU A 149 -3.56 29.07 1.92
N ARG A 150 -2.96 28.68 3.06
CA ARG A 150 -1.64 28.02 3.06
C ARG A 150 -1.71 26.61 2.48
N PHE A 151 -2.83 25.92 2.71
CA PHE A 151 -3.01 24.58 2.19
C PHE A 151 -3.17 24.58 0.67
N GLU A 152 -4.00 25.48 0.11
CA GLU A 152 -4.12 25.66 -1.34
C GLU A 152 -2.80 26.09 -1.98
N GLU A 153 -2.07 27.02 -1.35
CA GLU A 153 -0.74 27.42 -1.80
C GLU A 153 0.23 26.22 -1.82
N TYR A 154 0.20 25.40 -0.77
CA TYR A 154 0.98 24.16 -0.71
C TYR A 154 0.61 23.21 -1.86
N LEU A 155 -0.67 22.96 -2.12
CA LEU A 155 -1.11 22.07 -3.21
C LEU A 155 -0.69 22.63 -4.59
N ASN A 156 -0.76 23.94 -4.80
CA ASN A 156 -0.25 24.60 -6.01
C ASN A 156 1.28 24.48 -6.15
N ASN A 157 2.00 24.57 -5.04
CA ASN A 157 3.45 24.35 -5.02
C ASN A 157 3.79 22.88 -5.34
N VAL A 158 2.98 21.91 -4.90
CA VAL A 158 3.14 20.50 -5.28
C VAL A 158 2.86 20.32 -6.78
N LYS A 159 1.76 20.88 -7.31
CA LYS A 159 1.42 20.85 -8.74
C LYS A 159 2.53 21.41 -9.64
N SER A 160 3.19 22.48 -9.19
CA SER A 160 4.30 23.11 -9.93
C SER A 160 5.67 22.49 -9.65
N GLY A 161 5.75 21.41 -8.88
CA GLY A 161 7.01 20.72 -8.56
C GLY A 161 7.91 21.45 -7.55
N LYS A 162 7.44 22.53 -6.93
CA LYS A 162 8.18 23.29 -5.89
C LYS A 162 8.12 22.63 -4.51
N ALA A 163 7.12 21.82 -4.28
CA ALA A 163 6.90 21.05 -3.05
C ALA A 163 6.67 19.57 -3.37
N LYS A 164 6.72 18.72 -2.34
CA LYS A 164 6.45 17.28 -2.48
C LYS A 164 5.35 16.87 -1.54
N ILE A 165 4.45 16.02 -2.04
CA ILE A 165 3.45 15.32 -1.24
C ILE A 165 3.89 13.88 -1.02
N ALA A 166 3.57 13.31 0.15
CA ALA A 166 3.80 11.91 0.40
C ALA A 166 2.65 11.06 -0.19
N ALA A 167 3.01 9.98 -0.90
CA ALA A 167 2.09 8.94 -1.40
C ALA A 167 2.51 7.51 -0.99
N GLY A 168 3.64 7.38 -0.29
CA GLY A 168 4.32 6.10 -0.06
C GLY A 168 3.54 5.06 0.73
N ALA A 169 2.65 5.44 1.65
CA ALA A 169 1.88 4.48 2.44
C ALA A 169 0.45 4.24 1.93
N LEU A 170 -0.03 5.03 0.97
CA LEU A 170 -1.35 4.82 0.38
C LEU A 170 -1.29 3.79 -0.74
N LEU A 171 -2.39 3.08 -0.88
CA LEU A 171 -2.70 2.17 -1.96
C LEU A 171 -3.46 2.89 -3.09
N PRO A 172 -3.33 2.43 -4.36
CA PRO A 172 -4.07 2.99 -5.50
C PRO A 172 -5.57 3.17 -5.25
N HIS A 173 -6.24 2.12 -4.76
CA HIS A 173 -7.69 2.17 -4.47
C HIS A 173 -8.02 3.18 -3.34
N GLU A 174 -7.15 3.31 -2.33
CA GLU A 174 -7.32 4.27 -1.23
C GLU A 174 -7.14 5.73 -1.68
N ILE A 175 -6.43 5.96 -2.79
CA ILE A 175 -6.29 7.29 -3.40
C ILE A 175 -7.53 7.61 -4.21
N ILE A 176 -8.00 6.70 -5.06
CA ILE A 176 -9.18 6.98 -5.89
C ILE A 176 -10.47 7.09 -5.05
N SER A 177 -10.54 6.41 -3.91
CA SER A 177 -11.68 6.55 -2.97
C SER A 177 -11.82 7.98 -2.45
N CYS A 178 -10.75 8.78 -2.52
CA CYS A 178 -10.68 10.15 -2.04
C CYS A 178 -10.94 11.20 -3.15
N LEU A 179 -11.32 10.78 -4.36
CA LEU A 179 -11.63 11.69 -5.47
C LEU A 179 -12.91 12.50 -5.25
N GLU A 180 -13.85 11.98 -4.46
CA GLU A 180 -15.14 12.63 -4.18
C GLU A 180 -15.15 13.43 -2.86
N ASP A 181 -13.99 13.59 -2.23
CA ASP A 181 -13.85 14.32 -0.97
C ASP A 181 -13.99 15.84 -1.19
N GLU A 182 -14.23 16.60 -0.10
CA GLU A 182 -14.53 18.04 -0.12
C GLU A 182 -13.44 18.91 -0.78
N ASP A 183 -12.22 18.39 -0.95
CA ASP A 183 -11.12 19.05 -1.68
C ASP A 183 -11.25 18.95 -3.21
N GLY A 184 -12.37 18.42 -3.69
CA GLY A 184 -12.62 18.18 -5.11
C GLY A 184 -11.66 17.13 -5.72
N GLY A 185 -11.06 16.28 -4.89
CA GLY A 185 -10.10 15.24 -5.31
C GLY A 185 -8.68 15.74 -5.58
N GLN A 186 -8.35 17.01 -5.25
CA GLN A 186 -7.06 17.59 -5.57
C GLN A 186 -5.87 16.90 -4.87
N VAL A 187 -6.03 16.53 -3.61
CA VAL A 187 -5.01 15.77 -2.86
C VAL A 187 -4.84 14.38 -3.47
N ALA A 188 -5.94 13.72 -3.85
CA ALA A 188 -5.90 12.40 -4.46
C ALA A 188 -5.13 12.42 -5.79
N GLU A 189 -5.43 13.38 -6.66
CA GLU A 189 -4.72 13.62 -7.93
C GLU A 189 -3.20 13.80 -7.70
N LEU A 190 -2.81 14.63 -6.74
CA LEU A 190 -1.39 14.87 -6.45
C LEU A 190 -0.69 13.64 -5.84
N GLN A 191 -1.39 12.89 -5.00
CA GLN A 191 -0.86 11.65 -4.44
C GLN A 191 -0.74 10.54 -5.49
N TRP A 192 -1.67 10.49 -6.45
CA TRP A 192 -1.62 9.57 -7.59
C TRP A 192 -0.41 9.86 -8.47
N ASN A 193 -0.28 11.11 -8.94
CA ASN A 193 0.84 11.53 -9.78
C ASN A 193 2.19 11.24 -9.10
N ARG A 194 2.29 11.52 -7.79
CA ARG A 194 3.48 11.18 -7.01
C ARG A 194 3.74 9.66 -6.95
N MET A 195 2.71 8.85 -6.77
CA MET A 195 2.82 7.39 -6.74
C MET A 195 3.33 6.86 -8.08
N VAL A 196 2.75 7.31 -9.20
CA VAL A 196 3.17 6.92 -10.55
C VAL A 196 4.62 7.32 -10.80
N GLU A 197 5.01 8.55 -10.46
CA GLU A 197 6.41 9.00 -10.56
C GLU A 197 7.38 8.13 -9.74
N ASP A 198 7.02 7.78 -8.52
CA ASP A 198 7.86 6.95 -7.64
C ASP A 198 8.00 5.52 -8.17
N MET A 199 6.94 4.97 -8.75
CA MET A 199 7.00 3.66 -9.40
C MET A 199 7.88 3.72 -10.66
N LEU A 200 7.68 4.71 -11.54
CA LEU A 200 8.50 4.91 -12.75
C LEU A 200 10.00 5.08 -12.45
N LYS A 201 10.35 5.67 -11.30
CA LYS A 201 11.75 5.80 -10.86
C LYS A 201 12.37 4.49 -10.40
N LYS A 202 11.57 3.55 -9.88
CA LYS A 202 12.04 2.21 -9.49
C LYS A 202 12.24 1.31 -10.71
N GLY A 203 11.46 1.56 -11.76
CA GLY A 203 11.51 0.84 -13.02
C GLY A 203 10.23 1.10 -13.79
N LYS A 204 10.21 0.72 -15.07
CA LYS A 204 8.96 0.68 -15.82
C LYS A 204 8.38 -0.72 -15.74
N LEU A 205 7.06 -0.85 -15.75
CA LEU A 205 6.44 -2.13 -16.06
C LEU A 205 6.76 -2.40 -17.53
N ASN A 206 7.68 -3.31 -17.79
CA ASN A 206 8.07 -3.67 -19.14
C ASN A 206 6.85 -4.22 -19.88
N ASN A 207 6.18 -3.38 -20.68
CA ASN A 207 5.04 -3.70 -21.53
C ASN A 207 4.00 -4.61 -20.85
N CYS A 208 3.27 -4.08 -19.88
CA CYS A 208 2.16 -4.80 -19.26
C CYS A 208 0.80 -4.33 -19.81
N LEU A 209 -0.20 -5.20 -19.76
CA LEU A 209 -1.56 -4.86 -20.15
C LEU A 209 -2.54 -5.33 -19.08
N ALA A 210 -3.60 -4.55 -18.84
CA ALA A 210 -4.63 -4.89 -17.88
C ALA A 210 -5.94 -5.25 -18.59
N ILE A 211 -6.57 -6.32 -18.13
CA ILE A 211 -7.95 -6.68 -18.44
C ILE A 211 -8.77 -6.35 -17.19
N CYS A 212 -9.75 -5.47 -17.36
CA CYS A 212 -10.53 -4.94 -16.25
C CYS A 212 -11.93 -5.54 -16.23
N ASP A 213 -12.23 -6.33 -15.20
CA ASP A 213 -13.60 -6.73 -14.88
C ASP A 213 -14.32 -5.60 -14.13
N VAL A 214 -15.24 -4.96 -14.84
CA VAL A 214 -16.10 -3.90 -14.29
C VAL A 214 -17.56 -4.35 -14.18
N SER A 215 -17.76 -5.65 -13.97
CA SER A 215 -19.09 -6.25 -13.83
C SER A 215 -19.83 -5.84 -12.56
N GLY A 216 -21.14 -6.04 -12.56
CA GLY A 216 -21.98 -5.74 -11.40
C GLY A 216 -21.57 -6.48 -10.12
N SER A 217 -20.94 -7.66 -10.22
CA SER A 217 -20.46 -8.42 -9.05
C SER A 217 -19.25 -7.75 -8.39
N MET A 218 -18.43 -7.01 -9.16
CA MET A 218 -17.28 -6.26 -8.69
C MET A 218 -17.65 -5.05 -7.82
N CYS A 219 -18.93 -4.64 -7.80
CA CYS A 219 -19.39 -3.44 -7.09
C CYS A 219 -18.87 -3.33 -5.65
N GLY A 220 -18.31 -2.15 -5.31
CA GLY A 220 -17.65 -1.88 -4.03
C GLY A 220 -16.13 -1.85 -4.16
N ILE A 221 -15.43 -2.31 -3.12
CA ILE A 221 -13.96 -2.30 -3.06
C ILE A 221 -13.30 -3.06 -4.23
N PRO A 222 -13.80 -4.24 -4.68
CA PRO A 222 -13.17 -4.94 -5.81
C PRO A 222 -13.14 -4.11 -7.10
N MET A 223 -14.23 -3.38 -7.40
CA MET A 223 -14.29 -2.45 -8.53
C MET A 223 -13.26 -1.33 -8.39
N GLU A 224 -13.18 -0.71 -7.21
CA GLU A 224 -12.21 0.36 -6.95
C GLU A 224 -10.78 -0.14 -7.13
N VAL A 225 -10.47 -1.35 -6.66
CA VAL A 225 -9.16 -1.97 -6.84
C VAL A 225 -8.88 -2.29 -8.31
N CYS A 226 -9.83 -2.91 -9.02
CA CYS A 226 -9.71 -3.24 -10.44
C CYS A 226 -9.42 -1.99 -11.28
N VAL A 227 -10.24 -0.96 -11.12
CA VAL A 227 -10.12 0.27 -11.90
C VAL A 227 -8.84 1.03 -11.56
N ALA A 228 -8.47 1.14 -10.28
CA ALA A 228 -7.22 1.76 -9.89
C ALA A 228 -6.01 1.01 -10.46
N LEU A 229 -6.00 -0.32 -10.39
CA LEU A 229 -4.92 -1.12 -10.95
C LEU A 229 -4.85 -1.04 -12.48
N GLY A 230 -6.00 -1.09 -13.15
CA GLY A 230 -6.09 -0.97 -14.60
C GLY A 230 -5.49 0.35 -15.10
N VAL A 231 -5.89 1.48 -14.49
CA VAL A 231 -5.33 2.79 -14.82
C VAL A 231 -3.83 2.84 -14.49
N LEU A 232 -3.42 2.35 -13.33
CA LEU A 232 -2.01 2.37 -12.93
C LEU A 232 -1.12 1.55 -13.88
N VAL A 233 -1.53 0.33 -14.24
CA VAL A 233 -0.82 -0.49 -15.24
C VAL A 233 -0.74 0.25 -16.57
N SER A 234 -1.84 0.85 -17.02
CA SER A 234 -1.87 1.60 -18.28
C SER A 234 -0.88 2.78 -18.30
N GLU A 235 -0.71 3.48 -17.17
CA GLU A 235 0.20 4.64 -17.06
C GLU A 235 1.67 4.25 -16.90
N LEU A 236 1.94 3.07 -16.33
CA LEU A 236 3.28 2.54 -16.12
C LEU A 236 3.85 1.79 -17.32
N SER A 237 2.99 1.42 -18.28
CA SER A 237 3.39 0.76 -19.53
C SER A 237 4.01 1.71 -20.54
N GLU A 238 4.82 1.17 -21.44
CA GLU A 238 5.45 1.90 -22.54
C GLU A 238 4.59 1.86 -23.82
N ASP A 239 4.88 2.78 -24.75
CA ASP A 239 4.28 2.73 -26.08
C ASP A 239 4.68 1.41 -26.79
N PRO A 240 3.77 0.75 -27.52
CA PRO A 240 2.42 1.21 -27.92
C PRO A 240 1.29 0.87 -26.93
N TRP A 241 1.60 0.27 -25.78
CA TRP A 241 0.62 -0.22 -24.80
C TRP A 241 0.19 0.83 -23.78
N LYS A 242 0.97 1.91 -23.67
CA LYS A 242 0.72 3.02 -22.77
C LYS A 242 -0.70 3.58 -22.93
N GLY A 243 -1.37 3.74 -21.80
CA GLY A 243 -2.73 4.25 -21.71
C GLY A 243 -3.79 3.31 -22.27
N LYS A 244 -3.48 2.02 -22.48
CA LYS A 244 -4.43 1.03 -22.99
C LYS A 244 -4.82 0.01 -21.93
N VAL A 245 -6.07 -0.44 -22.02
CA VAL A 245 -6.66 -1.51 -21.19
C VAL A 245 -7.58 -2.36 -22.07
N ILE A 246 -7.87 -3.59 -21.65
CA ILE A 246 -8.78 -4.50 -22.35
C ILE A 246 -10.06 -4.69 -21.53
N THR A 247 -11.22 -4.74 -22.18
CA THR A 247 -12.50 -5.08 -21.55
C THR A 247 -12.55 -6.55 -21.16
N PHE A 248 -13.12 -6.86 -19.99
CA PHE A 248 -13.46 -8.23 -19.60
C PHE A 248 -14.78 -8.64 -20.26
N SER A 249 -14.72 -9.33 -21.40
CA SER A 249 -15.89 -9.70 -22.21
C SER A 249 -15.59 -10.85 -23.16
N GLU A 250 -16.63 -11.58 -23.60
CA GLU A 250 -16.55 -12.60 -24.65
C GLU A 250 -16.07 -11.99 -25.99
N ASN A 251 -16.31 -10.69 -26.19
CA ASN A 251 -15.76 -9.92 -27.29
C ASN A 251 -14.91 -8.79 -26.71
N PRO A 252 -13.67 -9.10 -26.30
CA PRO A 252 -12.80 -8.11 -25.67
C PRO A 252 -12.44 -7.01 -26.67
N MET A 253 -12.25 -5.79 -26.17
CA MET A 253 -11.84 -4.62 -26.94
C MET A 253 -10.66 -3.96 -26.26
N LEU A 254 -9.68 -3.52 -27.07
CA LEU A 254 -8.54 -2.75 -26.60
C LEU A 254 -8.90 -1.26 -26.58
N GLU A 255 -9.19 -0.75 -25.40
CA GLU A 255 -9.57 0.64 -25.18
C GLU A 255 -8.37 1.50 -24.83
N THR A 256 -8.40 2.76 -25.25
CA THR A 256 -7.42 3.77 -24.82
C THR A 256 -8.08 4.64 -23.77
N VAL A 257 -7.57 4.61 -22.54
CA VAL A 257 -8.09 5.36 -21.41
C VAL A 257 -8.11 6.85 -21.74
N GLN A 258 -9.30 7.45 -21.72
CA GLN A 258 -9.51 8.86 -22.00
C GLN A 258 -9.59 9.67 -20.70
N GLY A 259 -9.16 10.93 -20.74
CA GLY A 259 -9.28 11.88 -19.64
C GLY A 259 -7.96 12.56 -19.26
N ASP A 260 -8.05 13.82 -18.85
CA ASP A 260 -6.90 14.63 -18.48
C ASP A 260 -6.51 14.47 -17.00
N ASP A 261 -7.49 14.15 -16.14
CA ASP A 261 -7.32 13.95 -14.71
C ASP A 261 -7.67 12.51 -14.27
N LEU A 262 -7.27 12.14 -13.06
CA LEU A 262 -7.53 10.82 -12.51
C LEU A 262 -9.02 10.52 -12.46
N ARG A 263 -9.87 11.49 -12.09
CA ARG A 263 -11.33 11.28 -12.01
C ARG A 263 -11.88 10.83 -13.36
N SER A 264 -11.54 11.54 -14.44
CA SER A 264 -12.02 11.25 -15.79
C SER A 264 -11.54 9.89 -16.29
N LYS A 265 -10.27 9.53 -16.00
CA LYS A 265 -9.71 8.22 -16.35
C LYS A 265 -10.41 7.07 -15.62
N ILE A 266 -10.66 7.24 -14.33
CA ILE A 266 -11.36 6.24 -13.50
C ILE A 266 -12.80 6.07 -13.97
N GLU A 267 -13.49 7.18 -14.28
CA GLU A 267 -14.86 7.13 -14.79
C GLU A 267 -14.92 6.44 -16.15
N PHE A 268 -13.99 6.75 -17.06
CA PHE A 268 -13.88 6.07 -18.35
C PHE A 268 -13.82 4.54 -18.17
N VAL A 269 -12.90 4.05 -17.34
CA VAL A 269 -12.72 2.60 -17.12
C VAL A 269 -13.97 1.98 -16.46
N LYS A 270 -14.62 2.67 -15.51
CA LYS A 270 -15.86 2.19 -14.89
C LYS A 270 -17.02 2.04 -15.87
N THR A 271 -17.04 2.86 -16.92
CA THR A 271 -18.09 2.85 -17.95
C THR A 271 -17.79 1.92 -19.14
N MET A 272 -16.65 1.23 -19.12
CA MET A 272 -16.30 0.27 -20.17
C MET A 272 -17.31 -0.87 -20.22
N ASP A 273 -17.53 -1.38 -21.44
CA ASP A 273 -18.36 -2.56 -21.64
C ASP A 273 -17.73 -3.77 -20.94
N TRP A 274 -18.58 -4.61 -20.35
CA TRP A 274 -18.19 -5.88 -19.74
C TRP A 274 -19.16 -7.00 -20.15
N GLY A 275 -18.67 -8.24 -20.12
CA GLY A 275 -19.43 -9.45 -20.41
C GLY A 275 -19.34 -10.48 -19.27
N MET A 276 -20.13 -11.54 -19.34
CA MET A 276 -20.19 -12.56 -18.26
C MET A 276 -18.88 -13.36 -18.07
N ASN A 277 -18.06 -13.45 -19.11
CA ASN A 277 -16.79 -14.17 -19.14
C ASN A 277 -15.85 -13.46 -20.12
N THR A 278 -14.61 -13.95 -20.24
CA THR A 278 -13.63 -13.43 -21.20
C THR A 278 -13.10 -14.53 -22.12
N ASP A 279 -13.08 -14.24 -23.42
CA ASP A 279 -12.41 -15.08 -24.40
C ASP A 279 -10.92 -14.68 -24.49
N PHE A 280 -10.07 -15.41 -23.77
CA PHE A 280 -8.64 -15.11 -23.74
C PHE A 280 -7.98 -15.29 -25.11
N GLN A 281 -8.45 -16.20 -25.97
CA GLN A 281 -7.84 -16.31 -27.31
C GLN A 281 -7.99 -15.00 -28.09
N LYS A 282 -9.14 -14.34 -27.99
CA LYS A 282 -9.38 -13.04 -28.64
C LYS A 282 -8.57 -11.91 -28.01
N VAL A 283 -8.34 -11.92 -26.69
CA VAL A 283 -7.41 -10.97 -26.04
C VAL A 283 -6.03 -11.07 -26.67
N PHE A 284 -5.49 -12.28 -26.78
CA PHE A 284 -4.17 -12.49 -27.38
C PHE A 284 -4.16 -12.20 -28.90
N ASP A 285 -5.29 -12.36 -29.59
CA ASP A 285 -5.43 -11.91 -30.98
C ASP A 285 -5.31 -10.38 -31.11
N LEU A 286 -5.91 -9.59 -30.21
CA LEU A 286 -5.76 -8.13 -30.18
C LEU A 286 -4.30 -7.71 -29.97
N ILE A 287 -3.59 -8.40 -29.07
CA ILE A 287 -2.16 -8.16 -28.84
C ILE A 287 -1.36 -8.43 -30.12
N LEU A 288 -1.61 -9.56 -30.78
CA LEU A 288 -0.95 -9.91 -32.04
C LEU A 288 -1.31 -8.96 -33.19
N GLU A 289 -2.53 -8.42 -33.21
CA GLU A 289 -2.96 -7.44 -34.21
C GLU A 289 -2.18 -6.13 -34.07
N VAL A 290 -2.06 -5.60 -32.85
CA VAL A 290 -1.22 -4.41 -32.57
C VAL A 290 0.24 -4.69 -32.93
N ALA A 291 0.76 -5.86 -32.53
CA ALA A 291 2.13 -6.26 -32.82
C ALA A 291 2.42 -6.36 -34.33
N SER A 292 1.52 -7.02 -35.07
CA SER A 292 1.66 -7.20 -36.52
C SER A 292 1.51 -5.89 -37.28
N SER A 293 0.57 -5.05 -36.87
CA SER A 293 0.31 -3.74 -37.50
C SER A 293 1.44 -2.75 -37.23
N GLY A 294 1.97 -2.76 -36.01
CA GLY A 294 3.10 -1.93 -35.58
C GLY A 294 4.47 -2.46 -36.00
N ARG A 295 4.56 -3.72 -36.45
CA ARG A 295 5.83 -4.44 -36.70
C ARG A 295 6.76 -4.39 -35.50
N LEU A 296 6.21 -4.69 -34.32
CA LEU A 296 6.94 -4.62 -33.07
C LEU A 296 8.08 -5.64 -33.05
N SER A 297 9.15 -5.31 -32.34
CA SER A 297 10.16 -6.28 -31.94
C SER A 297 9.67 -7.12 -30.75
N GLU A 298 10.31 -8.27 -30.50
CA GLU A 298 9.99 -9.11 -29.32
C GLU A 298 10.13 -8.35 -28.00
N ASP A 299 11.05 -7.39 -27.91
CA ASP A 299 11.25 -6.56 -26.71
C ASP A 299 10.10 -5.56 -26.47
N GLU A 300 9.42 -5.13 -27.54
CA GLU A 300 8.26 -4.22 -27.50
C GLU A 300 6.93 -4.94 -27.25
N MET A 301 6.93 -6.28 -27.25
CA MET A 301 5.74 -7.09 -26.97
C MET A 301 5.30 -6.97 -25.51
N VAL A 302 4.01 -7.18 -25.28
CA VAL A 302 3.47 -7.34 -23.93
C VAL A 302 4.16 -8.52 -23.26
N LYS A 303 4.81 -8.29 -22.11
CA LYS A 303 5.44 -9.37 -21.34
C LYS A 303 4.44 -10.03 -20.40
N ARG A 304 3.46 -9.27 -19.92
CA ARG A 304 2.50 -9.74 -18.91
C ARG A 304 1.12 -9.12 -19.08
N VAL A 305 0.10 -9.96 -19.02
CA VAL A 305 -1.31 -9.57 -19.04
C VAL A 305 -1.90 -9.81 -17.65
N PHE A 306 -2.35 -8.75 -17.00
CA PHE A 306 -3.05 -8.83 -15.72
C PHE A 306 -4.55 -8.92 -15.94
N VAL A 307 -5.20 -9.92 -15.34
CA VAL A 307 -6.66 -10.03 -15.32
C VAL A 307 -7.13 -9.68 -13.93
N PHE A 308 -7.88 -8.59 -13.79
CA PHE A 308 -8.45 -8.17 -12.51
C PHE A 308 -9.92 -8.55 -12.48
N SER A 309 -10.32 -9.56 -11.69
CA SER A 309 -11.70 -10.05 -11.60
C SER A 309 -12.03 -10.57 -10.20
N ASP A 310 -13.31 -10.74 -9.88
CA ASP A 310 -13.76 -11.42 -8.66
C ASP A 310 -14.07 -12.91 -8.87
N MET A 311 -13.97 -13.40 -10.10
CA MET A 311 -14.26 -14.78 -10.46
C MET A 311 -13.08 -15.72 -10.19
N GLU A 312 -13.37 -17.02 -10.10
CA GLU A 312 -12.33 -18.03 -10.24
C GLU A 312 -11.91 -18.11 -11.71
N PHE A 313 -10.63 -18.41 -11.96
CA PHE A 313 -10.06 -18.47 -13.30
C PHE A 313 -10.85 -19.39 -14.26
N ASP A 314 -11.25 -20.58 -13.78
CA ASP A 314 -12.00 -21.56 -14.56
C ASP A 314 -13.41 -21.08 -14.93
N GLN A 315 -13.98 -20.14 -14.18
CA GLN A 315 -15.30 -19.55 -14.44
C GLN A 315 -15.19 -18.34 -15.38
N ALA A 316 -14.05 -17.63 -15.31
CA ALA A 316 -13.77 -16.48 -16.15
C ALA A 316 -13.45 -16.86 -17.60
N SER A 317 -12.89 -18.06 -17.83
CA SER A 317 -12.53 -18.54 -19.17
C SER A 317 -13.69 -19.20 -19.90
N VAL A 318 -13.87 -18.89 -21.18
CA VAL A 318 -14.86 -19.57 -22.05
C VAL A 318 -14.46 -21.02 -22.34
N ASN A 319 -13.16 -21.30 -22.41
CA ASN A 319 -12.61 -22.62 -22.75
C ASN A 319 -11.63 -23.12 -21.67
N PRO A 320 -11.34 -24.44 -21.60
CA PRO A 320 -10.26 -24.94 -20.77
C PRO A 320 -8.92 -24.31 -21.16
N TRP A 321 -8.18 -23.76 -20.20
CA TRP A 321 -6.96 -22.98 -20.46
C TRP A 321 -5.89 -23.77 -21.20
N GLU A 322 -5.68 -25.05 -20.92
CA GLU A 322 -4.72 -25.87 -21.68
C GLU A 322 -5.01 -25.83 -23.19
N THR A 323 -6.28 -25.80 -23.60
CA THR A 323 -6.63 -25.68 -25.03
C THR A 323 -6.32 -24.28 -25.56
N ASP A 324 -6.69 -23.24 -24.81
CA ASP A 324 -6.42 -21.85 -25.17
C ASP A 324 -4.92 -21.58 -25.27
N TYR A 325 -4.14 -22.04 -24.28
CA TYR A 325 -2.69 -21.89 -24.23
C TYR A 325 -2.01 -22.48 -25.46
N GLN A 326 -2.36 -23.71 -25.86
CA GLN A 326 -1.78 -24.34 -27.05
C GLN A 326 -2.16 -23.60 -28.34
N VAL A 327 -3.39 -23.08 -28.41
CA VAL A 327 -3.85 -22.28 -29.57
C VAL A 327 -3.13 -20.94 -29.62
N ILE A 328 -3.06 -20.20 -28.51
CA ILE A 328 -2.36 -18.93 -28.39
C ILE A 328 -0.88 -19.10 -28.74
N LYS A 329 -0.21 -20.10 -28.17
CA LYS A 329 1.21 -20.39 -28.44
C LYS A 329 1.46 -20.61 -29.92
N ARG A 330 0.61 -21.40 -30.59
CA ARG A 330 0.69 -21.62 -32.03
C ARG A 330 0.51 -20.33 -32.83
N LYS A 331 -0.48 -19.49 -32.50
CA LYS A 331 -0.70 -18.19 -33.15
C LYS A 331 0.53 -17.28 -33.03
N PHE A 332 1.15 -17.21 -31.85
CA PHE A 332 2.37 -16.44 -31.62
C PHE A 332 3.56 -16.96 -32.46
N ILE A 333 3.76 -18.28 -32.52
CA ILE A 333 4.80 -18.89 -33.35
C ILE A 333 4.56 -18.58 -34.84
N GLU A 334 3.33 -18.74 -35.33
CA GLU A 334 2.97 -18.47 -36.73
C GLU A 334 3.18 -17.00 -37.14
N LYS A 335 3.03 -16.08 -36.20
CA LYS A 335 3.26 -14.64 -36.39
C LYS A 335 4.71 -14.20 -36.16
N GLY A 336 5.60 -15.13 -35.78
CA GLY A 336 7.02 -14.84 -35.55
C GLY A 336 7.35 -14.30 -34.16
N TYR A 337 6.42 -14.38 -33.20
CA TYR A 337 6.58 -13.91 -31.81
C TYR A 337 6.62 -15.06 -30.79
N GLY A 338 7.02 -16.26 -31.21
CA GLY A 338 6.97 -17.46 -30.36
C GLY A 338 7.79 -17.35 -29.06
N GLY A 339 8.85 -16.53 -29.03
CA GLY A 339 9.65 -16.26 -27.84
C GLY A 339 9.12 -15.15 -26.93
N ALA A 340 8.14 -14.38 -27.41
CA ALA A 340 7.60 -13.19 -26.75
C ALA A 340 6.11 -13.34 -26.40
N MET A 341 5.68 -14.57 -26.10
CA MET A 341 4.32 -14.83 -25.62
C MET A 341 4.15 -14.26 -24.19
N PRO A 342 3.15 -13.40 -23.94
CA PRO A 342 2.92 -12.84 -22.62
C PRO A 342 2.57 -13.91 -21.58
N GLU A 343 3.06 -13.74 -20.36
CA GLU A 343 2.54 -14.44 -19.18
C GLU A 343 1.20 -13.85 -18.75
N MET A 344 0.27 -14.68 -18.27
CA MET A 344 -0.98 -14.20 -17.70
C MET A 344 -0.91 -14.22 -16.17
N VAL A 345 -1.34 -13.14 -15.54
CA VAL A 345 -1.50 -13.06 -14.09
C VAL A 345 -2.97 -12.83 -13.80
N PHE A 346 -3.64 -13.86 -13.31
CA PHE A 346 -5.04 -13.77 -12.94
C PHE A 346 -5.15 -13.38 -11.46
N TRP A 347 -5.80 -12.25 -11.22
CA TRP A 347 -5.86 -11.60 -9.93
C TRP A 347 -7.29 -11.56 -9.41
N ASN A 348 -7.60 -12.40 -8.41
CA ASN A 348 -8.88 -12.42 -7.74
C ASN A 348 -8.97 -11.31 -6.68
N LEU A 349 -9.95 -10.42 -6.82
CA LEU A 349 -10.14 -9.24 -5.99
C LEU A 349 -11.21 -9.38 -4.89
N ARG A 350 -11.92 -10.51 -4.81
CA ARG A 350 -12.98 -10.76 -3.83
C ARG A 350 -12.49 -11.42 -2.55
N ASP A 351 -11.35 -12.10 -2.60
CA ASP A 351 -10.74 -12.69 -1.42
C ASP A 351 -9.80 -11.69 -0.72
N SER A 352 -9.85 -11.70 0.61
CA SER A 352 -9.22 -10.70 1.48
C SER A 352 -7.80 -11.08 1.90
N VAL A 353 -7.40 -12.33 1.67
CA VAL A 353 -6.08 -12.85 2.04
C VAL A 353 -5.17 -12.85 0.82
N ALA A 354 -4.25 -11.88 0.79
CA ALA A 354 -3.33 -11.74 -0.33
C ALA A 354 -2.32 -12.90 -0.39
N THR A 355 -2.58 -13.90 -1.23
CA THR A 355 -1.72 -15.06 -1.40
C THR A 355 -1.45 -15.33 -2.88
N PRO A 356 -0.18 -15.34 -3.32
CA PRO A 356 0.15 -15.89 -4.61
C PRO A 356 -0.09 -17.39 -4.55
N VAL A 357 -0.90 -17.92 -5.46
CA VAL A 357 -1.18 -19.35 -5.58
C VAL A 357 -0.45 -19.85 -6.82
N ALA A 358 0.27 -20.96 -6.68
CA ALA A 358 0.98 -21.55 -7.81
C ALA A 358 -0.09 -22.02 -8.80
N GLY A 359 -0.16 -21.36 -9.96
CA GLY A 359 -0.94 -21.86 -11.07
C GLY A 359 -0.43 -23.26 -11.42
N LYS A 360 -1.32 -24.25 -11.46
CA LYS A 360 -1.00 -25.55 -12.08
C LYS A 360 -0.90 -25.44 -13.60
N GLU A 361 -1.43 -24.35 -14.14
CA GLU A 361 -1.62 -24.04 -15.55
C GLU A 361 -0.34 -23.39 -16.13
N ASN A 362 0.11 -23.86 -17.29
CA ASN A 362 1.29 -23.30 -17.94
C ASN A 362 1.08 -21.83 -18.34
N GLY A 363 2.03 -20.96 -17.99
CA GLY A 363 2.01 -19.55 -18.35
C GLY A 363 0.99 -18.69 -17.58
N VAL A 364 0.41 -19.20 -16.49
CA VAL A 364 -0.53 -18.48 -15.63
C VAL A 364 -0.07 -18.45 -14.18
N ALA A 365 -0.03 -17.26 -13.60
CA ALA A 365 0.11 -17.07 -12.16
C ALA A 365 -1.23 -16.63 -11.56
N LEU A 366 -1.60 -17.20 -10.41
CA LEU A 366 -2.81 -16.82 -9.68
C LEU A 366 -2.44 -15.95 -8.47
N VAL A 367 -3.13 -14.84 -8.31
CA VAL A 367 -2.91 -13.90 -7.20
C VAL A 367 -4.24 -13.62 -6.54
N SER A 368 -4.32 -13.82 -5.24
CA SER A 368 -5.46 -13.38 -4.43
C SER A 368 -5.10 -12.12 -3.65
N GLY A 369 -6.09 -11.30 -3.30
CA GLY A 369 -6.01 -10.14 -2.40
C GLY A 369 -5.14 -8.99 -2.87
N PHE A 370 -5.10 -7.88 -2.14
CA PHE A 370 -4.46 -6.65 -2.62
C PHE A 370 -3.41 -6.08 -1.66
N SER A 371 -2.18 -5.84 -2.16
CA SER A 371 -1.12 -5.15 -1.40
C SER A 371 -0.20 -4.32 -2.32
N LYS A 372 0.38 -3.24 -1.77
CA LYS A 372 1.36 -2.40 -2.47
C LYS A 372 2.59 -3.17 -2.93
N ASN A 373 3.00 -4.13 -2.12
CA ASN A 373 4.20 -4.92 -2.34
C ASN A 373 4.02 -5.86 -3.54
N LEU A 374 2.82 -6.39 -3.76
CA LEU A 374 2.52 -7.23 -4.93
C LEU A 374 2.80 -6.49 -6.24
N MET A 375 2.38 -5.24 -6.38
CA MET A 375 2.68 -4.47 -7.59
C MET A 375 4.18 -4.25 -7.81
N THR A 376 4.94 -4.00 -6.74
CA THR A 376 6.39 -3.79 -6.86
C THR A 376 7.11 -5.08 -7.24
N LEU A 377 6.65 -6.24 -6.72
CA LEU A 377 7.16 -7.55 -7.11
C LEU A 377 6.99 -7.81 -8.63
N PHE A 378 5.88 -7.38 -9.23
CA PHE A 378 5.68 -7.51 -10.68
C PHE A 378 6.51 -6.54 -11.53
N MET A 379 7.07 -5.48 -10.94
CA MET A 379 7.95 -4.52 -11.62
C MET A 379 9.41 -4.97 -11.65
N GLU A 380 9.86 -5.69 -10.62
CA GLU A 380 11.27 -6.03 -10.43
C GLU A 380 11.66 -7.35 -11.12
N ASP A 381 10.71 -8.27 -11.30
CA ASP A 381 10.99 -9.60 -11.84
C ASP A 381 10.47 -9.80 -13.26
N GLY A 382 11.41 -9.80 -14.22
CA GLY A 382 11.21 -10.31 -15.57
C GLY A 382 11.31 -11.84 -15.67
N GLY A 383 11.45 -12.53 -14.52
CA GLY A 383 11.46 -13.98 -14.41
C GLY A 383 10.06 -14.59 -14.23
N GLN A 384 10.00 -15.93 -14.38
CA GLN A 384 8.78 -16.72 -14.16
C GLN A 384 8.24 -16.51 -12.74
N LEU A 385 6.97 -16.14 -12.65
CA LEU A 385 6.27 -15.94 -11.38
C LEU A 385 5.98 -17.28 -10.69
N ASN A 386 6.94 -17.77 -9.90
CA ASN A 386 6.69 -18.80 -8.90
C ASN A 386 6.35 -18.13 -7.56
N PRO A 387 5.20 -18.41 -6.92
CA PRO A 387 4.85 -17.91 -5.58
C PRO A 387 5.95 -18.07 -4.54
N GLU A 388 6.71 -19.16 -4.57
CA GLU A 388 7.84 -19.37 -3.66
C GLU A 388 8.97 -18.38 -3.94
N SER A 389 9.29 -18.13 -5.22
CA SER A 389 10.27 -17.11 -5.63
C SER A 389 9.82 -15.70 -5.25
N VAL A 390 8.52 -15.42 -5.37
CA VAL A 390 7.91 -14.14 -4.98
C VAL A 390 8.00 -13.95 -3.46
N MET A 391 7.65 -14.98 -2.68
CA MET A 391 7.79 -14.97 -1.23
C MET A 391 9.25 -14.79 -0.82
N ASP A 392 10.16 -15.59 -1.37
CA ASP A 392 11.60 -15.57 -1.07
C ASP A 392 12.18 -14.19 -1.39
N SER A 393 11.86 -13.62 -2.55
CA SER A 393 12.30 -12.27 -2.91
C SER A 393 11.79 -11.23 -1.91
N ALA A 394 10.52 -11.30 -1.52
CA ALA A 394 9.93 -10.38 -0.54
C ALA A 394 10.55 -10.47 0.86
N ILE A 395 11.04 -11.65 1.28
CA ILE A 395 11.68 -11.86 2.59
C ILE A 395 13.21 -11.93 2.54
N SER A 396 13.82 -11.78 1.36
CA SER A 396 15.29 -11.83 1.19
C SER A 396 16.01 -10.52 1.52
N GLY A 397 15.25 -9.45 1.77
CA GLY A 397 15.77 -8.12 2.09
C GLY A 397 16.70 -8.11 3.30
N GLU A 398 17.64 -7.15 3.33
CA GLU A 398 18.62 -7.05 4.42
C GLU A 398 17.97 -6.87 5.81
N GLU A 399 16.80 -6.25 5.86
CA GLU A 399 16.01 -6.10 7.08
C GLU A 399 15.54 -7.45 7.67
N TYR A 400 15.29 -8.45 6.83
CA TYR A 400 14.79 -9.77 7.25
C TYR A 400 15.92 -10.71 7.67
N LYS A 401 17.16 -10.50 7.18
CA LYS A 401 18.34 -11.31 7.57
C LYS A 401 18.64 -11.28 9.07
N LYS A 402 18.16 -10.25 9.78
CA LYS A 402 18.35 -10.07 11.23
C LYS A 402 17.19 -10.65 12.05
N LEU A 403 16.13 -11.13 11.41
CA LEU A 403 15.01 -11.74 12.11
C LEU A 403 15.39 -13.16 12.53
N VAL A 404 15.17 -13.45 13.80
CA VAL A 404 15.36 -14.77 14.39
C VAL A 404 13.98 -15.30 14.73
N VAL A 405 13.64 -16.48 14.22
CA VAL A 405 12.45 -17.21 14.67
C VAL A 405 12.72 -17.60 16.12
N VAL A 406 11.88 -17.09 17.03
CA VAL A 406 11.89 -17.50 18.43
C VAL A 406 10.78 -18.53 18.55
N ASP A 407 11.16 -19.81 18.64
CA ASP A 407 10.26 -20.93 18.89
C ASP A 407 10.12 -21.24 20.38
#